data_AF-A0AAD4JG03-F1
#
_entry.id   AF-A0AAD4JG03-F1
#
_cell.length_a   1.000
_cell.length_b   1.000
_cell.length_c   1.000
_cell.angle_alpha   90.00
_cell.angle_beta   90.00
_cell.angle_gamma   90.00
#
_symmetry.space_group_name_H-M   'P 1'
#
loop_
_entity.id
_entity.type
_entity.pdbx_description
1 polymer ?
#
loop_
_entity_poly.entity_id
_entity_poly.type
_entity_poly.pdbx_seq_one_letter_code
_entity_poly.pdbx_strand_id
1 'polypeptide(L)'
;MLVVGACTDICVLDFVCSTLSAKNRGFLDPLNDVIVFSKGCATFDFPASIAASSNLQAHPQELMHHVGLYMAKGRGAKIAREVTFHHLNKQ
;
A
#
# COMPACT_ATOMS: atom_id res chain seq x y z
N MET A 1 10.83 -3.05 5.78
CA MET A 1 10.50 -1.77 5.16
C MET A 1 9.06 -1.42 5.46
N LEU A 2 8.82 -0.24 6.04
CA LEU A 2 7.49 0.30 6.29
C LEU A 2 7.06 1.16 5.10
N VAL A 3 5.86 0.93 4.57
CA VAL A 3 5.33 1.59 3.38
C VAL A 3 4.08 2.39 3.75
N VAL A 4 4.05 3.64 3.29
CA VAL A 4 2.97 4.63 3.42
C VAL A 4 2.87 5.40 2.10
N GLY A 5 1.73 6.02 1.80
CA GLY A 5 1.60 6.89 0.62
C GLY A 5 0.24 6.83 -0.08
N ALA A 6 0.20 7.44 -1.27
CA ALA A 6 -0.97 7.45 -2.14
C ALA A 6 -0.54 7.22 -3.61
N CYS A 7 -1.28 6.47 -4.42
CA CYS A 7 -2.57 5.82 -4.15
C CYS A 7 -2.41 4.37 -3.64
N THR A 8 -3.26 3.94 -2.71
CA THR A 8 -3.14 2.63 -2.02
C THR A 8 -3.16 1.45 -2.98
N ASP A 9 -4.04 1.51 -3.97
CA ASP A 9 -4.33 0.45 -4.93
C ASP A 9 -3.58 0.58 -6.27
N ILE A 10 -2.79 1.65 -6.43
CA ILE A 10 -1.99 1.91 -7.63
C ILE A 10 -0.52 2.03 -7.21
N CYS A 11 -0.03 3.23 -6.90
CA CYS A 11 1.39 3.47 -6.65
C CYS A 11 1.95 2.68 -5.47
N VAL A 12 1.20 2.60 -4.36
CA VAL A 12 1.61 1.83 -3.18
C VAL A 12 1.63 0.34 -3.50
N LEU A 13 0.60 -0.16 -4.20
CA LEU A 13 0.52 -1.57 -4.59
C LEU A 13 1.65 -1.96 -5.55
N ASP A 14 1.94 -1.13 -6.56
CA ASP A 14 3.02 -1.34 -7.53
C ASP A 14 4.38 -1.35 -6.85
N PHE A 15 4.62 -0.39 -5.96
CA PHE A 15 5.85 -0.34 -5.17
C PHE A 15 6.02 -1.58 -4.29
N VAL A 16 4.96 -2.00 -3.62
CA VAL A 16 4.95 -3.21 -2.77
C VAL A 16 5.24 -4.45 -3.61
N CYS A 17 4.57 -4.62 -4.75
CA CYS A 17 4.76 -5.76 -5.65
C CYS A 17 6.20 -5.80 -6.19
N SER A 18 6.71 -4.65 -6.65
CA SER A 18 8.06 -4.53 -7.18
C SER A 18 9.11 -4.81 -6.12
N THR A 19 8.94 -4.26 -4.92
CA THR A 19 9.83 -4.51 -3.79
C THR A 19 9.82 -5.99 -3.40
N LEU A 20 8.65 -6.60 -3.25
CA LEU A 20 8.53 -8.02 -2.92
C LEU A 20 9.19 -8.89 -4.00
N SER A 21 9.00 -8.56 -5.28
CA SER A 21 9.64 -9.24 -6.41
C SER A 21 11.17 -9.16 -6.36
N ALA A 22 11.72 -7.99 -6.03
CA ALA A 22 13.16 -7.77 -5.87
C ALA A 22 13.72 -8.48 -4.63
N LYS A 23 13.01 -8.38 -3.50
CA LYS A 23 13.34 -9.07 -2.24
C LYS A 23 13.41 -10.59 -2.44
N ASN A 24 12.40 -11.17 -3.09
CA ASN A 24 12.34 -12.61 -3.34
C ASN A 24 13.49 -13.12 -4.26
N ARG A 25 14.19 -12.22 -4.96
CA ARG A 25 15.36 -12.54 -5.79
C ARG A 25 16.70 -12.21 -5.12
N GLY A 26 16.69 -11.83 -3.85
CA GLY A 26 17.90 -11.46 -3.10
C GLY A 26 18.47 -10.08 -3.48
N PHE A 27 17.79 -9.29 -4.31
CA PHE A 27 18.28 -7.96 -4.70
C PHE A 27 18.19 -6.92 -3.57
N LEU A 28 17.42 -7.22 -2.51
CA LEU A 28 17.17 -6.31 -1.39
C LEU A 28 17.64 -6.89 -0.05
N ASP A 29 18.56 -7.86 -0.04
CA ASP A 29 19.09 -8.39 1.22
C ASP A 29 19.74 -7.26 2.06
N PRO A 30 19.48 -7.19 3.39
CA PRO A 30 18.82 -8.19 4.25
C PRO A 30 17.33 -7.89 4.54
N LEU A 31 16.58 -7.32 3.60
CA LEU A 31 15.18 -6.97 3.81
C LEU A 31 14.30 -8.21 4.03
N ASN A 32 13.77 -8.37 5.24
CA ASN A 32 12.89 -9.50 5.57
C ASN A 32 11.42 -9.24 5.19
N ASP A 33 10.90 -8.11 5.66
CA ASP A 33 9.47 -7.79 5.61
C ASP A 33 9.19 -6.50 4.84
N VAL A 34 8.10 -6.51 4.07
CA VAL A 34 7.46 -5.31 3.52
C VAL A 34 6.13 -5.16 4.26
N ILE A 35 5.97 -4.04 4.96
CA ILE A 35 4.84 -3.78 5.85
C ILE A 35 4.12 -2.53 5.33
N VAL A 36 2.85 -2.64 4.95
CA VAL A 36 2.01 -1.51 4.57
C VAL A 36 1.27 -1.01 5.81
N PHE A 37 1.44 0.25 6.17
CA PHE A 37 0.70 0.86 7.26
C PHE A 37 -0.64 1.39 6.74
N SER A 38 -1.74 0.69 7.04
CA SER A 38 -3.04 0.94 6.42
C SER A 38 -3.53 2.37 6.63
N LYS A 39 -3.38 2.93 7.84
CA LYS A 39 -3.76 4.32 8.15
C LYS A 39 -2.81 5.37 7.59
N GLY A 40 -1.62 4.98 7.14
CA GLY A 40 -0.67 5.85 6.45
C GLY A 40 -0.82 5.81 4.93
N CYS A 41 -1.80 5.06 4.42
CA CYS A 41 -2.11 4.98 3.01
C CYS A 41 -3.47 5.60 2.71
N ALA A 42 -3.59 6.20 1.52
CA ALA A 42 -4.86 6.73 1.03
C ALA A 42 -4.98 6.51 -0.48
N THR A 43 -6.18 6.69 -1.02
CA THR A 43 -6.43 6.76 -2.47
C THR A 43 -7.47 7.85 -2.75
N PHE A 44 -7.84 8.10 -4.00
CA PHE A 44 -8.81 9.14 -4.34
C PHE A 44 -10.23 8.57 -4.50
N ASP A 45 -11.23 9.47 -4.50
CA ASP A 45 -12.60 9.11 -4.87
C ASP A 45 -12.92 9.64 -6.26
N PHE A 46 -13.44 8.77 -7.12
CA PHE A 46 -13.91 9.13 -8.44
C PHE A 46 -15.29 8.49 -8.68
N PRO A 47 -16.37 9.18 -8.30
CA PRO A 47 -17.73 8.66 -8.36
C PRO A 47 -18.14 8.22 -9.76
N ALA A 48 -18.98 7.18 -9.84
CA ALA A 48 -19.49 6.66 -11.10
C ALA A 48 -20.25 7.70 -11.94
N SER A 49 -20.93 8.65 -11.30
CA SER A 49 -21.66 9.74 -11.96
C SER A 49 -20.72 10.64 -12.77
N ILE A 50 -19.55 10.96 -12.23
CA ILE A 50 -18.53 11.77 -12.91
C ILE A 50 -17.82 10.90 -13.97
N ALA A 51 -17.49 9.66 -13.59
CA ALA A 51 -16.77 8.73 -14.45
C ALA A 51 -17.48 8.44 -15.78
N ALA A 52 -18.80 8.25 -15.74
CA ALA A 52 -19.63 8.03 -16.92
C ALA A 52 -19.56 9.20 -17.91
N SER A 53 -19.46 10.45 -17.42
CA SER A 53 -19.40 11.64 -18.27
C SER A 53 -18.02 11.91 -18.87
N SER A 54 -16.98 11.29 -18.31
CA SER A 54 -15.57 11.54 -18.68
C SER A 54 -14.88 10.34 -19.34
N ASN A 55 -15.59 9.27 -19.68
CA ASN A 55 -14.99 8.00 -20.17
C ASN A 55 -13.86 7.48 -19.27
N LEU A 56 -13.99 7.69 -17.97
CA LEU A 56 -13.04 7.23 -16.97
C LEU A 56 -13.65 6.10 -16.15
N GLN A 57 -12.80 5.30 -15.50
CA GLN A 57 -13.26 4.22 -14.63
C GLN A 57 -13.66 4.78 -13.25
N ALA A 58 -14.83 4.41 -12.76
CA ALA A 58 -15.25 4.73 -11.40
C ALA A 58 -14.25 4.16 -10.38
N HIS A 59 -13.89 4.96 -9.40
CA HIS A 59 -12.90 4.63 -8.37
C HIS A 59 -13.44 5.02 -7.00
N PRO A 60 -14.32 4.19 -6.40
CA PRO A 60 -14.86 4.46 -5.06
C PRO A 60 -13.75 4.33 -4.01
N GLN A 61 -13.39 5.43 -3.35
CA GLN A 61 -12.18 5.54 -2.51
C GLN A 61 -12.06 4.44 -1.47
N GLU A 62 -13.11 4.21 -0.66
CA GLU A 62 -13.07 3.25 0.45
C GLU A 62 -12.88 1.82 -0.06
N LEU A 63 -13.66 1.43 -1.08
CA LEU A 63 -13.57 0.11 -1.69
C LEU A 63 -12.19 -0.10 -2.31
N MET A 64 -11.70 0.88 -3.08
CA MET A 64 -10.41 0.76 -3.76
C MET A 64 -9.25 0.77 -2.77
N HIS A 65 -9.30 1.57 -1.71
CA HIS A 65 -8.33 1.50 -0.60
C HIS A 65 -8.28 0.09 0.01
N HIS A 66 -9.45 -0.50 0.32
CA HIS A 66 -9.54 -1.86 0.86
C HIS A 66 -9.01 -2.91 -0.13
N VAL A 67 -9.35 -2.81 -1.42
CA VAL A 67 -8.85 -3.70 -2.48
C VAL A 67 -7.33 -3.60 -2.59
N GLY A 68 -6.75 -2.41 -2.55
CA GLY A 68 -5.30 -2.21 -2.57
C GLY A 68 -4.60 -2.90 -1.40
N LEU A 69 -5.13 -2.74 -0.18
CA LEU A 69 -4.61 -3.44 1.01
C LEU A 69 -4.78 -4.96 0.92
N TYR A 70 -5.93 -5.45 0.44
CA TYR A 70 -6.20 -6.87 0.24
C TYR A 70 -5.21 -7.49 -0.76
N MET A 71 -4.99 -6.83 -1.89
CA MET A 71 -4.06 -7.28 -2.93
C MET A 71 -2.62 -7.25 -2.41
N ALA A 72 -2.20 -6.19 -1.73
CA ALA A 72 -0.87 -6.11 -1.12
C ALA A 72 -0.62 -7.29 -0.15
N LYS A 73 -1.61 -7.62 0.70
CA LYS A 73 -1.55 -8.78 1.57
C LYS A 73 -1.45 -10.10 0.78
N GLY A 74 -2.26 -10.27 -0.26
CA GLY A 74 -2.22 -11.44 -1.15
C GLY A 74 -0.89 -11.63 -1.88
N ARG A 75 -0.12 -10.56 -2.08
CA ARG A 75 1.22 -10.60 -2.67
C ARG A 75 2.34 -10.93 -1.66
N GLY A 76 2.03 -10.95 -0.36
CA GLY A 76 2.98 -11.28 0.70
C GLY A 76 3.43 -10.08 1.54
N ALA A 77 2.80 -8.91 1.40
CA ALA A 77 3.03 -7.82 2.34
C ALA A 77 2.29 -8.06 3.66
N LYS A 78 2.86 -7.59 4.77
CA LYS A 78 2.16 -7.48 6.06
C LYS A 78 1.36 -6.18 6.08
N ILE A 79 0.15 -6.20 6.64
CA ILE A 79 -0.65 -4.99 6.82
C ILE A 79 -0.69 -4.63 8.30
N ALA A 80 -0.21 -3.44 8.65
CA ALA A 80 -0.23 -2.92 10.01
C ALA A 80 -1.34 -1.88 10.16
N ARG A 81 -2.16 -2.00 11.22
CA ARG A 81 -3.18 -1.02 11.58
C ARG A 81 -2.62 0.13 12.42
N GLU A 82 -1.54 -0.13 13.15
CA GLU A 82 -0.89 0.78 14.09
C GLU A 82 0.64 0.60 14.01
N VAL A 83 1.37 1.69 14.24
CA VAL A 83 2.84 1.72 14.29
C VAL A 83 3.23 2.50 15.54
N THR A 84 4.05 1.91 16.39
CA THR A 84 4.58 2.53 17.62
C THR A 84 6.08 2.78 17.47
N PHE A 85 6.52 3.99 17.79
CA PHE A 85 7.94 4.32 17.88
C PHE A 85 8.34 4.28 19.35
N HIS A 86 9.29 3.41 19.68
CA HIS A 86 9.91 3.42 20.99
C HIS A 86 11.10 4.37 20.97
N HIS A 87 11.23 5.22 21.98
CA HIS A 87 12.44 6.01 22.16
C HIS A 87 13.62 5.07 22.42
N LEU A 88 14.71 5.22 21.66
CA LEU A 88 15.99 4.64 22.04
C LEU A 88 16.48 5.44 23.24
N ASN A 89 16.53 4.82 24.42
CA ASN A 89 17.24 5.38 25.56
C ASN A 89 18.71 5.54 25.13
N LYS A 90 19.17 6.79 24.97
CA LYS A 90 20.60 7.08 24.87
C LYS A 90 21.23 6.68 26.21
N GLN A 91 21.98 5.59 26.22
CA GLN A 91 22.99 5.33 27.26
C GLN A 91 24.23 6.16 26.94
#